data_AF-A0A9X5X9G7-F1
#
_entry.id   AF-A0A9X5X9G7-F1
#
_cell.length_a   1.000
_cell.length_b   1.000
_cell.length_c   1.000
_cell.angle_alpha   90.00
_cell.angle_beta   90.00
_cell.angle_gamma   90.00
#
_symmetry.space_group_name_H-M   'P 1'
#
loop_
_entity.id
_entity.type
_entity.pdbx_description
1 polymer ?
#
loop_
_entity_poly.entity_id
_entity_poly.type
_entity_poly.pdbx_seq_one_letter_code
_entity_poly.pdbx_strand_id
1 'polypeptide(L)'
;AVRLTAWSLPYLLVAVWWWPSALIALGLAMLGARRGRSAMDAFAELVESAVDLHGRDLALALGVDCPGRLDRETGLEITALLRKGA
;
A
#
# COMPACT_ATOMS: atom_id res chain seq x y z
N ALA A 1 -6.48 6.59 5.05
CA ALA A 1 -6.83 5.67 6.15
C ALA A 1 -6.83 6.36 7.52
N VAL A 2 -5.73 6.99 7.96
CA VAL A 2 -5.57 7.62 9.29
C VAL A 2 -6.64 8.67 9.65
N ARG A 3 -7.16 9.39 8.65
CA ARG A 3 -8.23 10.39 8.86
C ARG A 3 -9.57 9.74 9.24
N LEU A 4 -9.89 8.57 8.70
CA LEU A 4 -11.15 7.86 8.99
C LEU A 4 -11.15 7.26 10.41
N THR A 5 -9.99 6.82 10.89
CA THR A 5 -9.82 6.34 12.28
C THR A 5 -9.85 7.48 13.29
N ALA A 6 -9.39 8.68 12.94
CA ALA A 6 -9.46 9.84 13.83
C ALA A 6 -10.91 10.28 14.10
N TRP A 7 -11.80 10.18 13.10
CA TRP A 7 -13.20 10.52 13.27
C TRP A 7 -14.04 9.39 13.90
N SER A 8 -13.57 8.13 13.94
CA SER A 8 -14.36 7.06 14.56
C SER A 8 -14.39 7.12 16.09
N LEU A 9 -13.36 7.70 16.71
CA LEU A 9 -13.27 7.89 18.17
C LEU A 9 -14.43 8.73 18.75
N PRO A 10 -14.76 9.92 18.20
CA PRO A 10 -15.89 10.69 18.71
C PRO A 10 -17.25 10.03 18.43
N TYR A 11 -17.40 9.24 17.34
CA TYR A 11 -18.64 8.51 17.06
C TYR A 11 -18.88 7.33 18.03
N LEU A 12 -17.81 6.69 18.53
CA LEU A 12 -17.92 5.64 19.57
C LEU A 12 -18.49 6.17 20.89
N LEU A 13 -18.15 7.41 21.28
CA LEU A 13 -18.69 8.06 22.47
C LEU A 13 -20.20 8.35 22.35
N VAL A 14 -20.67 8.72 21.15
CA VAL A 14 -22.11 8.91 20.88
C VAL A 14 -22.85 7.57 20.85
N ALA A 15 -22.18 6.49 20.43
CA ALA A 15 -22.77 5.15 20.34
C ALA A 15 -23.08 4.49 21.67
N VAL A 16 -22.41 4.91 22.75
CA VAL A 16 -22.75 4.49 24.11
C VAL A 16 -24.11 5.06 24.55
N TRP A 17 -24.55 6.19 23.97
CA TRP A 17 -25.81 6.85 24.31
C TRP A 17 -26.99 6.40 23.43
N TRP A 18 -26.73 5.90 22.21
CA TRP A 18 -27.73 5.37 21.29
C TRP A 18 -27.20 4.14 20.54
N TRP A 19 -27.47 2.95 21.09
CA TRP A 19 -26.97 1.64 20.63
C TRP A 19 -27.03 1.32 19.12
N PRO A 20 -27.97 1.83 18.29
CA PRO A 20 -28.00 1.57 16.85
C PRO A 20 -26.78 2.15 16.10
N SER A 21 -26.19 3.23 16.61
CA SER A 21 -25.01 3.84 15.98
C SER A 21 -23.74 3.01 16.15
N ALA A 22 -23.68 2.11 17.14
CA ALA A 22 -22.60 1.14 17.28
C ALA A 22 -22.56 0.16 16.08
N LEU A 23 -23.73 -0.29 15.61
CA LEU A 23 -23.84 -1.16 14.44
C LEU A 23 -23.37 -0.46 13.17
N ILE A 24 -23.73 0.82 13.01
CA ILE A 24 -23.30 1.63 11.86
C ILE A 24 -21.78 1.84 11.88
N ALA A 25 -21.21 2.20 13.04
CA ALA A 25 -19.78 2.39 13.21
C ALA A 25 -18.98 1.10 12.92
N LEU A 26 -19.47 -0.05 13.42
CA LEU A 26 -18.87 -1.36 13.14
C LEU A 26 -18.93 -1.69 11.65
N GLY A 27 -20.07 -1.44 11.00
CA GLY A 27 -20.24 -1.64 9.56
C GLY A 27 -19.28 -0.79 8.73
N LEU A 28 -19.14 0.49 9.07
CA LEU A 28 -18.19 1.41 8.42
C LEU A 28 -16.73 1.00 8.65
N ALA A 29 -16.39 0.55 9.86
CA ALA A 29 -15.05 0.06 10.17
C ALA A 29 -14.72 -1.21 9.37
N MET A 30 -15.65 -2.17 9.30
CA MET A 30 -15.47 -3.39 8.50
C MET A 30 -15.37 -3.07 7.01
N LEU A 31 -16.25 -2.21 6.49
CA LEU A 31 -16.23 -1.81 5.08
C LEU A 31 -14.95 -1.05 4.75
N GLY A 32 -14.52 -0.12 5.61
CA GLY A 32 -13.26 0.60 5.48
C GLY A 32 -12.05 -0.33 5.49
N ALA A 33 -12.03 -1.33 6.38
CA ALA A 33 -10.97 -2.32 6.42
C ALA A 33 -10.94 -3.21 5.16
N ARG A 34 -12.11 -3.65 4.67
CA ARG A 34 -12.22 -4.43 3.42
C ARG A 34 -11.80 -3.63 2.20
N ARG A 35 -12.30 -2.41 2.07
CA ARG A 35 -11.96 -1.51 0.96
C ARG A 35 -10.50 -1.09 1.01
N GLY A 36 -9.96 -0.87 2.21
CA GLY A 36 -8.54 -0.60 2.43
C GLY A 36 -7.66 -1.78 1.96
N ARG A 37 -8.00 -3.01 2.36
CA ARG A 37 -7.29 -4.21 1.90
C ARG A 37 -7.35 -4.35 0.37
N SER A 38 -8.54 -4.29 -0.22
CA SER A 38 -8.69 -4.37 -1.69
C SER A 38 -7.93 -3.28 -2.44
N ALA A 39 -7.88 -2.05 -1.91
CA ALA A 39 -7.10 -0.98 -2.51
C ALA A 39 -5.57 -1.23 -2.40
N MET A 40 -5.10 -1.85 -1.32
CA MET A 40 -3.70 -2.24 -1.17
C MET A 40 -3.34 -3.40 -2.11
N ASP A 41 -4.23 -4.38 -2.28
CA ASP A 41 -4.02 -5.50 -3.21
C ASP A 41 -3.91 -4.98 -4.65
N ALA A 42 -4.84 -4.11 -5.08
CA ALA A 42 -4.77 -3.48 -6.40
C ALA A 42 -3.52 -2.59 -6.57
N PHE A 43 -3.11 -1.87 -5.51
CA PHE A 43 -1.89 -1.09 -5.54
C PHE A 43 -0.65 -1.99 -5.70
N ALA A 44 -0.59 -3.10 -4.96
CA ALA A 44 0.51 -4.05 -5.06
C ALA A 44 0.61 -4.65 -6.47
N GLU A 45 -0.52 -5.06 -7.05
CA GLU A 45 -0.59 -5.63 -8.41
C GLU A 45 -0.15 -4.62 -9.49
N LEU A 46 -0.54 -3.34 -9.35
CA LEU A 46 -0.09 -2.28 -10.24
C LEU A 46 1.42 -2.01 -10.10
N VAL A 47 1.94 -1.99 -8.87
CA VAL A 47 3.38 -1.81 -8.62
C VAL A 47 4.17 -2.99 -9.17
N GLU A 48 3.72 -4.22 -8.94
CA GLU A 48 4.34 -5.44 -9.46
C GLU A 48 4.35 -5.43 -10.98
N SER A 49 3.21 -5.12 -11.62
CA SER A 49 3.12 -4.98 -13.08
C SER A 49 4.05 -3.90 -13.64
N ALA A 50 4.15 -2.76 -12.96
CA ALA A 50 5.05 -1.68 -13.37
C ALA A 50 6.53 -2.09 -13.23
N VAL A 51 6.89 -2.81 -12.18
CA VAL A 51 8.26 -3.33 -11.97
C VAL A 51 8.57 -4.46 -12.96
N ASP A 52 7.63 -5.34 -13.26
CA ASP A 52 7.81 -6.39 -14.26
C ASP A 52 8.03 -5.81 -15.66
N LEU A 53 7.31 -4.74 -16.00
CA LEU A 53 7.41 -4.10 -17.30
C LEU A 53 8.67 -3.22 -17.43
N HIS A 54 8.99 -2.43 -16.41
CA HIS A 54 10.03 -1.38 -16.49
C HIS A 54 11.28 -1.66 -15.65
N GLY A 55 11.30 -2.72 -14.85
CA GLY A 55 12.39 -3.02 -13.92
C GLY A 55 13.72 -3.25 -14.62
N ARG A 56 13.71 -3.95 -15.76
CA ARG A 56 14.91 -4.12 -16.59
C ARG A 56 15.38 -2.80 -17.18
N ASP A 57 14.47 -2.00 -17.72
CA ASP A 57 14.82 -0.71 -18.32
C ASP A 57 15.42 0.24 -17.27
N LEU A 58 14.90 0.19 -16.04
CA LEU A 58 15.49 0.89 -14.90
C LEU A 58 16.89 0.37 -14.54
N ALA A 59 17.09 -0.95 -14.51
CA ALA A 59 18.40 -1.56 -14.26
C ALA A 59 19.45 -1.07 -15.28
N LEU A 60 19.10 -1.13 -16.56
CA LEU A 60 19.97 -0.70 -17.66
C LEU A 60 20.25 0.81 -17.61
N ALA A 61 19.25 1.63 -17.27
CA ALA A 61 19.43 3.08 -17.10
C ALA A 61 20.37 3.43 -15.93
N LEU A 62 20.45 2.57 -14.92
CA LEU A 62 21.38 2.70 -13.78
C LEU A 62 22.75 2.07 -14.06
N GLY A 63 22.95 1.43 -15.22
CA GLY A 63 24.19 0.75 -15.58
C GLY A 63 24.39 -0.61 -14.92
N VAL A 64 23.33 -1.19 -14.35
CA VAL A 64 23.35 -2.55 -13.79
C VAL A 64 23.03 -3.54 -14.89
N ASP A 65 23.87 -4.57 -15.05
CA ASP A 65 23.63 -5.61 -16.05
C ASP A 65 22.41 -6.45 -15.67
N CYS A 66 21.44 -6.53 -16.58
CA CYS A 66 20.20 -7.28 -16.38
C CYS A 66 19.88 -8.04 -17.68
N PRO A 67 20.57 -9.17 -17.94
CA PRO A 67 20.50 -9.88 -19.21
C PRO A 67 19.12 -10.53 -19.49
N GLY A 68 18.24 -10.57 -18.49
CA GLY A 68 16.93 -11.19 -18.58
C GLY A 68 15.85 -10.46 -17.77
N ARG A 69 14.97 -11.24 -17.14
CA ARG A 69 13.94 -10.71 -16.23
C ARG A 69 14.61 -10.20 -14.95
N LEU A 70 14.07 -9.12 -14.38
CA LEU A 70 14.60 -8.55 -13.13
C LEU A 70 14.61 -9.63 -12.04
N ASP A 71 15.76 -9.87 -11.45
CA ASP A 71 15.92 -10.78 -10.32
C ASP A 71 16.07 -10.01 -8.99
N ARG A 72 16.05 -10.75 -7.89
CA ARG A 72 16.08 -10.16 -6.55
C ARG A 72 17.41 -9.44 -6.28
N GLU A 73 18.52 -9.96 -6.78
CA GLU A 73 19.86 -9.39 -6.54
C GLU A 73 20.01 -8.04 -7.23
N THR A 74 19.67 -7.98 -8.52
CA THR A 74 19.63 -6.73 -9.30
C THR A 74 18.69 -5.70 -8.67
N GLY A 75 17.51 -6.12 -8.19
CA GLY A 75 16.58 -5.22 -7.51
C GLY A 75 17.12 -4.64 -6.20
N LEU A 76 17.90 -5.40 -5.44
CA LEU A 76 18.55 -4.92 -4.22
C LEU A 76 19.66 -3.92 -4.55
N GLU A 77 20.42 -4.16 -5.62
CA GLU A 77 21.45 -3.24 -6.11
C GLU A 77 20.83 -1.90 -6.55
N ILE A 78 19.77 -1.94 -7.37
CA ILE A 78 18.98 -0.75 -7.74
C ILE A 78 18.51 0.00 -6.50
N THR A 79 18.00 -0.71 -5.49
CA THR A 79 17.53 -0.11 -4.24
C THR A 79 18.68 0.53 -3.45
N ALA A 80 19.88 -0.05 -3.50
CA ALA A 80 21.06 0.55 -2.88
C ALA A 80 21.48 1.83 -3.61
N LEU A 81 21.50 1.83 -4.94
CA LEU A 81 21.84 2.99 -5.77
C LEU A 81 20.86 4.16 -5.62
N LEU A 82 19.55 3.87 -5.53
CA LEU A 82 18.49 4.89 -5.45
C LEU A 82 18.22 5.40 -4.03
N ARG A 83 18.85 4.81 -3.01
CA ARG A 83 18.66 5.21 -1.62
C ARG A 83 19.21 6.62 -1.39
N LYS A 84 18.31 7.60 -1.26
CA LYS A 84 18.72 8.96 -0.88
C LYS A 84 19.24 8.96 0.56
N GLY A 85 20.49 9.39 0.75
CA GLY A 85 21.10 9.57 2.07
C GLY A 85 22.31 8.68 2.39
N ALA A 86 22.96 8.09 1.38
CA ALA A 86 24.35 7.66 1.49
C ALA A 86 25.29 8.86 1.33
#